data_AF-A0A7X8GD47-F1
#
_entry.id   AF-A0A7X8GD47-F1
#
_cell.length_a   1.000
_cell.length_b   1.000
_cell.length_c   1.000
_cell.angle_alpha   90.00
_cell.angle_beta   90.00
_cell.angle_gamma   90.00
#
_symmetry.space_group_name_H-M   'P 1'
#
loop_
_entity.id
_entity.type
_entity.pdbx_description
1 polymer ?
#
loop_
_entity_poly.entity_id
_entity_poly.type
_entity_poly.pdbx_seq_one_letter_code
_entity_poly.pdbx_strand_id
1 'polypeptide(L)' 'FLIDILQNINSVDVSIELSDPSRAGLIMPVDKEDENEDILMLLMPMMV' A
#
# COMPACT_ATOMS: atom_id res chain seq x y z
N PHE A 1 8.46 -3.43 -8.18
CA PHE A 1 7.32 -3.82 -7.32
C PHE A 1 6.88 -2.70 -6.39
N LEU A 2 7.63 -2.28 -5.36
CA LEU A 2 7.16 -1.21 -4.47
C LEU A 2 6.94 0.13 -5.21
N ILE A 3 7.90 0.56 -6.03
CA ILE A 3 7.78 1.81 -6.81
C ILE A 3 6.56 1.77 -7.74
N ASP A 4 6.31 0.65 -8.40
CA ASP A 4 5.17 0.49 -9.31
C ASP A 4 3.84 0.60 -8.56
N ILE A 5 3.76 0.04 -7.35
CA ILE A 5 2.58 0.16 -6.48
C ILE A 5 2.35 1.64 -6.11
N LEU A 6 3.40 2.35 -5.68
CA LEU A 6 3.29 3.76 -5.30
C LEU A 6 2.91 4.65 -6.48
N GLN A 7 3.38 4.35 -7.69
CA GLN A 7 3.01 5.08 -8.91
C GLN A 7 1.54 4.91 -9.31
N ASN A 8 0.87 3.85 -8.83
CA ASN A 8 -0.56 3.61 -9.10
C ASN A 8 -1.48 4.19 -8.01
N ILE A 9 -0.93 4.82 -6.97
CA ILE A 9 -1.71 5.48 -5.91
C ILE A 9 -1.75 6.98 -6.20
N ASN A 10 -2.95 7.52 -6.43
CA ASN A 10 -3.18 8.96 -6.50
C ASN A 10 -3.29 9.56 -5.09
N SER A 11 -2.17 9.66 -4.38
CA SER A 11 -2.13 10.33 -3.08
C SER A 11 -0.74 10.89 -2.82
N VAL A 12 -0.67 12.00 -2.09
CA VAL A 12 0.61 12.64 -1.73
C VAL A 12 1.30 11.84 -0.63
N ASP A 13 0.51 11.35 0.33
CA ASP A 13 0.97 10.59 1.47
C ASP A 13 0.36 9.19 1.48
N VAL A 14 1.15 8.18 1.86
CA VAL A 14 0.72 6.79 1.98
C VAL A 14 1.06 6.23 3.35
N SER A 15 0.14 5.44 3.91
CA SER A 15 0.37 4.65 5.10
C SER A 15 0.84 3.25 4.71
N ILE A 16 1.91 2.78 5.36
CA ILE A 16 2.45 1.44 5.16
C ILE A 16 2.40 0.71 6.50
N GLU A 17 1.61 -0.36 6.57
CA GLU A 17 1.53 -1.23 7.74
C GLU A 17 2.29 -2.52 7.49
N LEU A 18 3.32 -2.76 8.31
CA LEU A 18 4.17 -3.95 8.23
C LEU A 18 3.95 -4.79 9.49
N SER A 19 3.94 -6.10 9.31
CA SER A 19 3.90 -7.06 10.42
C SER A 19 5.22 -7.82 10.49
N ASP A 20 5.18 -9.15 10.51
CA ASP A 20 6.40 -9.95 10.40
C ASP A 20 6.90 -10.04 8.93
N PRO A 21 8.19 -10.28 8.68
CA PRO A 21 8.77 -10.30 7.34
C PRO A 21 8.20 -11.35 6.38
N SER A 22 7.39 -12.30 6.88
CA SER A 22 6.77 -13.35 6.09
C SER A 22 5.33 -13.04 5.67
N ARG A 23 4.74 -11.97 6.23
CA ARG A 23 3.38 -11.52 5.93
C ARG A 23 3.37 -10.34 4.97
N ALA A 24 2.24 -10.20 4.26
CA ALA A 24 2.01 -9.07 3.36
C ALA A 24 2.10 -7.75 4.12
N GLY A 25 2.78 -6.77 3.52
CA GLY A 25 2.65 -5.37 3.89
C GLY A 25 1.37 -4.78 3.29
N LEU A 26 0.67 -3.97 4.07
CA LEU A 26 -0.49 -3.21 3.60
C LEU A 26 -0.05 -1.82 3.20
N ILE A 27 -0.53 -1.32 2.07
CA ILE A 27 -0.26 0.03 1.57
C ILE A 27 -1.59 0.69 1.25
N MET A 28 -1.84 1.85 1.85
CA MET A 28 -3.07 2.63 1.67
C MET A 28 -2.75 4.11 1.48
N PRO A 29 -3.49 4.84 0.63
CA PRO A 29 -3.40 6.30 0.62
C PRO A 29 -3.90 6.89 1.94
N VAL A 30 -3.24 7.94 2.43
CA VAL A 30 -3.69 8.68 3.61
C VAL A 30 -4.89 9.54 3.27
N ASP A 31 -4.83 10.21 2.12
CA ASP A 31 -5.91 11.02 1.59
C ASP A 31 -6.71 10.20 0.56
N LYS A 32 -8.00 10.04 0.79
CA LYS A 32 -8.92 9.40 -0.16
C LYS A 32 -9.39 10.42 -1.20
N GLU A 33 -9.30 10.06 -2.48
CA GLU A 33 -9.91 10.86 -3.54
C GLU A 33 -11.44 10.82 -3.50
N ASP A 34 -12.03 9.69 -3.06
CA ASP A 34 -13.48 9.51 -2.87
C ASP A 34 -13.76 8.92 -1.47
N GLU A 35 -14.67 9.56 -0.71
CA GLU A 35 -15.06 9.09 0.63
C GLU A 35 -15.79 7.74 0.59
N ASN A 36 -16.30 7.33 -0.57
CA ASN A 36 -17.02 6.06 -0.76
C ASN A 36 -16.12 4.93 -1.29
N GLU A 37 -14.83 5.20 -1.54
CA GLU A 37 -13.89 4.22 -2.09
C GLU A 37 -12.72 3.96 -1.12
N ASP A 38 -12.50 2.68 -0.81
CA ASP A 38 -11.37 2.23 0.01
C ASP A 38 -10.34 1.52 -0.87
N ILE A 39 -9.21 2.20 -1.11
CA ILE A 39 -8.11 1.64 -1.89
C ILE A 39 -7.07 1.02 -0.94
N LEU A 40 -6.84 -0.29 -1.10
CA LEU A 40 -5.83 -1.05 -0.37
C LEU A 40 -4.99 -1.88 -1.34
N MET A 41 -3.67 -1.77 -1.22
CA MET A 41 -2.72 -2.58 -1.99
C MET A 41 -1.91 -3.48 -1.07
N LEU A 42 -1.60 -4.70 -1.56
CA LEU A 42 -0.84 -5.70 -0.82
C LEU A 42 0.55 -5.86 -1.42
N LEU A 43 1.58 -5.67 -0.60
CA LEU A 43 2.96 -6.01 -0.94
C LEU A 43 3.30 -7.37 -0.34
N MET A 44 3.36 -8.40 -1.18
CA MET A 44 3.79 -9.72 -0.74
C MET A 44 5.32 -9.74 -0.50
N PRO A 45 5.79 -10.24 0.64
CA PRO A 45 7.22 -10.41 0.87
C PRO A 45 7.75 -11.52 -0.05
N MET A 46 8.97 -11.32 -0.55
CA MET A 46 9.71 -12.41 -1.18
C MET A 46 10.63 -13.03 -0.14
N MET A 47 10.58 -14.34 0.01
CA MET A 47 11.56 -15.07 0.81
C MET A 47 12.88 -15.06 0.04
N VAL A 48 13.89 -14.39 0.60
CA VAL A 48 15.30 -14.48 0.16
C VAL A 48 16.01 -15.61 0.87
#